data_AF-B5Y4F0-F1
#
_entry.id   AF-B5Y4F0-F1
#
_cell.length_a   1.000
_cell.length_b   1.000
_cell.length_c   1.000
_cell.angle_alpha   90.00
_cell.angle_beta   90.00
_cell.angle_gamma   90.00
#
_symmetry.space_group_name_H-M   'P 1'
#
loop_
_entity.id
_entity.type
_entity.pdbx_description
1 polymer ?
#
loop_
_entity_poly.entity_id
_entity_poly.type
_entity_poly.pdbx_seq_one_letter_code
_entity_poly.pdbx_strand_id
1 'polypeptide(L)'
;MIQPVGRKTVSLLVQHRTSASKRALLPAGRCVVVRGYQGEAGEGRPTLSAQEEALLKIARPKSEEIFAKHVEMPKLDQIPRANLGPEQAIDAADEAKLNLDIRRKRLIYRSKQRGWLEVDLLLGTYASEHVHTFAHDELNQFEAFVNLETIDIYNIITLRLDIPEHMKTPTQDSVIERIQKWARGSPLGKADPEKYRAVKSSAKLI
;
A
#
# COMPACT_ATOMS: atom_id res chain seq x y z
N MET A 1 -68.60 -12.69 24.36
CA MET A 1 -68.45 -14.13 24.11
C MET A 1 -68.01 -14.34 22.68
N ILE A 2 -66.70 -14.54 22.46
CA ILE A 2 -66.10 -14.90 21.17
C ILE A 2 -65.01 -15.91 21.53
N GLN A 3 -65.15 -17.17 21.11
CA GLN A 3 -64.12 -18.19 21.33
C GLN A 3 -63.14 -18.23 20.16
N PRO A 4 -61.82 -18.29 20.40
CA PRO A 4 -60.85 -18.65 19.38
C PRO A 4 -60.44 -20.13 19.43
N VAL A 5 -60.25 -20.65 18.23
CA VAL A 5 -60.04 -22.02 17.78
C VAL A 5 -58.64 -22.55 18.14
N GLY A 6 -58.56 -23.84 18.49
CA GLY A 6 -57.34 -24.54 18.89
C GLY A 6 -56.29 -24.70 17.79
N ARG A 7 -55.01 -24.63 18.20
CA ARG A 7 -53.84 -25.01 17.39
C ARG A 7 -53.28 -26.34 17.90
N LYS A 8 -53.15 -27.30 16.99
CA LYS A 8 -52.55 -28.62 17.21
C LYS A 8 -51.05 -28.49 17.43
N THR A 9 -50.52 -29.18 18.44
CA THR A 9 -49.10 -29.40 18.69
C THR A 9 -48.57 -30.45 17.72
N VAL A 10 -47.48 -30.14 17.00
CA VAL A 10 -46.68 -31.13 16.27
C VAL A 10 -45.29 -31.15 16.89
N SER A 11 -44.96 -32.27 17.52
CA SER A 11 -43.67 -32.57 18.12
C SER A 11 -42.66 -32.91 17.01
N LEU A 12 -41.56 -32.17 16.91
CA LEU A 12 -40.42 -32.48 16.04
C LEU A 12 -39.23 -32.89 16.92
N LEU A 13 -38.99 -34.19 16.93
CA LEU A 13 -37.87 -34.87 17.57
C LEU A 13 -36.58 -34.59 16.79
N VAL A 14 -35.70 -33.74 17.31
CA VAL A 14 -34.37 -33.48 16.73
C VAL A 14 -33.41 -34.58 17.19
N GLN A 15 -33.02 -35.47 16.28
CA GLN A 15 -31.95 -36.44 16.51
C GLN A 15 -30.58 -35.75 16.43
N HIS A 16 -29.86 -35.68 17.54
CA HIS A 16 -28.47 -35.25 17.58
C HIS A 16 -27.56 -36.34 17.00
N ARG A 17 -26.97 -36.11 15.82
CA ARG A 17 -25.82 -36.89 15.34
C ARG A 17 -24.52 -36.26 15.85
N THR A 18 -23.94 -36.87 16.88
CA THR A 18 -22.57 -36.58 17.33
C THR A 18 -21.58 -37.18 16.33
N SER A 19 -20.99 -36.34 15.47
CA SER A 19 -19.80 -36.71 14.69
C SER A 19 -18.55 -36.25 15.44
N ALA A 20 -17.74 -37.21 15.86
CA ALA A 20 -16.48 -37.00 16.56
C ALA A 20 -15.47 -36.28 15.65
N SER A 21 -15.20 -35.01 15.96
CA SER A 21 -14.13 -34.23 15.35
C SER A 21 -12.78 -34.71 15.88
N LYS A 22 -12.00 -35.40 15.04
CA LYS A 22 -10.56 -35.62 15.26
C LYS A 22 -9.85 -34.28 15.05
N ARG A 23 -9.74 -33.50 16.12
CA ARG A 23 -8.86 -32.32 16.22
C ARG A 23 -7.41 -32.80 16.18
N ALA A 24 -6.77 -32.72 15.02
CA ALA A 24 -5.32 -32.68 14.96
C ALA A 24 -4.87 -31.26 15.32
N LEU A 25 -4.26 -31.10 16.49
CA LEU A 25 -3.52 -29.88 16.83
C LEU A 25 -2.29 -29.78 15.91
N LEU A 26 -2.23 -28.74 15.09
CA LEU A 26 -1.00 -28.28 14.45
C LEU A 26 -0.55 -26.96 15.09
N PRO A 27 0.77 -26.72 15.22
CA PRO A 27 1.32 -25.69 16.09
C PRO A 27 1.09 -24.27 15.53
N ALA A 28 1.08 -23.32 16.47
CA ALA A 28 0.77 -21.91 16.30
C ALA A 28 1.63 -21.21 15.24
N GLY A 29 1.14 -21.19 14.00
CA GLY A 29 1.51 -20.22 12.97
C GLY A 29 0.39 -19.20 12.85
N ARG A 30 0.72 -17.92 12.92
CA ARG A 30 -0.20 -16.79 12.77
C ARG A 30 -1.01 -16.96 11.47
N CYS A 31 -2.30 -17.27 11.58
CA CYS A 31 -3.18 -17.36 10.41
C CYS A 31 -3.47 -15.94 9.93
N VAL A 32 -2.72 -15.48 8.93
CA VAL A 32 -3.10 -14.28 8.18
C VAL A 32 -4.35 -14.68 7.41
N VAL A 33 -5.53 -14.25 7.87
CA VAL A 33 -6.76 -14.38 7.10
C VAL A 33 -6.61 -13.46 5.89
N VAL A 34 -6.07 -13.99 4.80
CA VAL A 34 -6.05 -13.31 3.50
C VAL A 34 -7.51 -13.21 3.06
N ARG A 35 -8.11 -12.03 3.22
CA ARG A 35 -9.44 -11.74 2.68
C ARG A 35 -9.35 -11.67 1.15
N GLY A 36 -9.46 -12.81 0.50
CA GLY A 36 -9.74 -12.88 -0.93
C GLY A 36 -11.21 -12.52 -1.19
N TYR A 37 -11.46 -11.66 -2.18
CA TYR A 37 -12.79 -11.48 -2.76
C TYR A 37 -13.08 -12.69 -3.66
N GLN A 38 -13.83 -13.67 -3.15
CA GLN A 38 -14.57 -14.59 -4.00
C GLN A 38 -16.05 -14.44 -3.65
N GLY A 39 -16.87 -14.18 -4.66
CA GLY A 39 -18.30 -13.92 -4.54
C GLY A 39 -19.15 -15.11 -4.11
N GLU A 40 -18.57 -16.14 -3.50
CA GLU A 40 -19.32 -17.25 -2.91
C GLU A 40 -18.89 -17.48 -1.45
N ALA A 41 -19.86 -17.78 -0.60
CA ALA A 41 -19.74 -17.94 0.85
C ALA A 41 -18.95 -19.20 1.28
N GLY A 42 -17.76 -19.42 0.72
CA GLY A 42 -16.85 -20.49 1.09
C GLY A 42 -15.81 -20.00 2.11
N GLU A 43 -15.63 -20.73 3.20
CA GLU A 43 -14.45 -20.58 4.06
C GLU A 43 -13.20 -20.85 3.21
N GLY A 44 -12.38 -19.82 2.97
CA GLY A 44 -11.19 -19.92 2.13
C GLY A 44 -10.26 -21.04 2.63
N ARG A 45 -10.01 -22.05 1.80
CA ARG A 45 -8.99 -23.05 2.10
C ARG A 45 -7.62 -22.37 2.00
N PRO A 46 -6.77 -22.43 3.04
CA PRO A 46 -5.45 -21.77 3.02
C PRO A 46 -4.42 -22.48 2.12
N THR A 47 -4.78 -23.61 1.49
CA THR A 47 -3.89 -24.46 0.70
C THR A 47 -4.35 -24.52 -0.75
N LEU A 48 -3.44 -24.27 -1.68
CA LEU A 48 -3.66 -24.40 -3.13
C LEU A 48 -3.86 -25.88 -3.50
N SER A 49 -4.70 -26.13 -4.51
CA SER A 49 -4.81 -27.43 -5.16
C SER A 49 -3.59 -27.69 -6.07
N ALA A 50 -3.31 -28.96 -6.38
CA ALA A 50 -2.21 -29.33 -7.26
C ALA A 50 -2.30 -28.66 -8.65
N GLN A 51 -3.51 -28.43 -9.15
CA GLN A 51 -3.74 -27.72 -10.41
C GLN A 51 -3.36 -26.23 -10.28
N GLU A 52 -3.75 -25.58 -9.19
CA GLU A 52 -3.41 -24.17 -8.92
C GLU A 52 -1.90 -23.99 -8.72
N GLU A 53 -1.23 -24.92 -8.04
CA GLU A 53 0.24 -24.91 -7.89
C GLU A 53 0.96 -25.01 -9.24
N ALA A 54 0.49 -25.90 -10.12
CA ALA A 54 1.06 -26.05 -11.47
C ALA A 54 0.86 -24.76 -12.31
N LEU A 55 -0.32 -24.15 -12.24
CA LEU A 55 -0.59 -22.86 -12.91
C LEU A 55 0.27 -21.74 -12.32
N LEU A 56 0.40 -21.66 -10.99
CA LEU A 56 1.22 -20.67 -10.32
C LEU A 56 2.69 -20.81 -10.75
N LYS A 57 3.22 -22.03 -10.87
CA LYS A 57 4.60 -22.26 -11.34
C LYS A 57 4.85 -21.71 -12.75
N ILE A 58 3.85 -21.78 -13.64
CA ILE A 58 3.91 -21.24 -15.00
C ILE A 58 3.78 -19.71 -14.99
N ALA A 59 2.85 -19.17 -14.19
CA ALA A 59 2.52 -17.75 -14.16
C ALA A 59 3.57 -16.89 -13.42
N ARG A 60 4.16 -17.45 -12.36
CA ARG A 60 5.09 -16.78 -11.45
C ARG A 60 6.28 -16.09 -12.15
N PRO A 61 7.04 -16.71 -13.06
CA PRO A 61 8.17 -16.02 -13.71
C PRO A 61 7.72 -14.78 -14.48
N LYS A 62 6.58 -14.88 -15.19
CA LYS A 62 6.02 -13.74 -15.93
C LYS A 62 5.52 -12.64 -14.99
N SER A 63 4.87 -13.00 -13.87
CA SER A 63 4.42 -12.02 -12.90
C SER A 63 5.58 -11.30 -12.21
N GLU A 64 6.65 -12.04 -11.87
CA GLU A 64 7.87 -11.47 -11.28
C GLU A 64 8.54 -10.50 -12.26
N GLU A 65 8.63 -10.85 -13.55
CA GLU A 65 9.18 -9.96 -14.58
C GLU A 65 8.35 -8.68 -14.75
N ILE A 66 7.02 -8.80 -14.82
CA ILE A 66 6.12 -7.65 -14.90
C ILE A 66 6.28 -6.78 -13.66
N PHE A 67 6.31 -7.38 -12.47
CA PHE A 67 6.45 -6.66 -11.21
C PHE A 67 7.80 -5.94 -11.12
N ALA A 68 8.90 -6.60 -11.49
CA ALA A 68 10.23 -6.00 -11.53
C ALA A 68 10.24 -4.75 -12.42
N LYS A 69 9.66 -4.80 -13.62
CA LYS A 69 9.55 -3.62 -14.50
C LYS A 69 8.77 -2.46 -13.88
N HIS A 70 7.77 -2.72 -13.05
CA HIS A 70 6.97 -1.68 -12.38
C HIS A 70 7.68 -1.09 -11.16
N VAL A 71 8.44 -1.90 -10.42
CA VAL A 71 9.12 -1.49 -9.19
C VAL A 71 10.48 -0.89 -9.48
N GLU A 72 11.31 -1.56 -10.28
CA GLU A 72 12.68 -1.16 -10.55
C GLU A 72 12.76 0.20 -11.25
N MET A 73 13.89 0.89 -11.04
CA MET A 73 14.18 2.13 -11.70
C MET A 73 14.56 1.88 -13.16
N PRO A 74 13.95 2.58 -14.14
CA PRO A 74 14.38 2.47 -15.53
C PRO A 74 15.83 2.93 -15.63
N LYS A 75 16.66 2.12 -16.30
CA LYS A 75 18.07 2.46 -16.56
C LYS A 75 18.15 3.67 -17.49
N LEU A 76 19.17 4.50 -17.37
CA LEU A 76 19.35 5.67 -18.26
C LEU A 76 19.37 5.27 -19.74
N ASP A 77 19.94 4.11 -20.07
CA ASP A 77 19.98 3.57 -21.43
C ASP A 77 18.59 3.37 -22.06
N GLN A 78 17.56 3.15 -21.24
CA GLN A 78 16.19 2.89 -21.67
C GLN A 78 15.38 4.18 -21.83
N ILE A 79 15.88 5.31 -21.33
CA ILE A 79 15.17 6.59 -21.33
C ILE A 79 15.51 7.32 -22.65
N PRO A 80 14.52 7.69 -23.48
CA PRO A 80 14.78 8.45 -24.70
C PRO A 80 15.53 9.76 -24.42
N ARG A 81 16.58 10.04 -25.20
CA ARG A 81 17.41 11.25 -25.03
C ARG A 81 16.63 12.56 -25.09
N ALA A 82 15.51 12.60 -25.81
CA ALA A 82 14.65 13.78 -25.87
C ALA A 82 14.03 14.16 -24.51
N ASN A 83 13.92 13.20 -23.58
CA ASN A 83 13.40 13.44 -22.23
C ASN A 83 14.49 13.85 -21.24
N LEU A 84 15.76 13.67 -21.63
CA LEU A 84 16.91 14.20 -20.91
C LEU A 84 17.07 15.67 -21.32
N GLY A 85 17.32 16.56 -20.36
CA GLY A 85 17.38 18.01 -20.61
C GLY A 85 18.41 18.38 -21.68
N PRO A 86 18.29 19.57 -22.29
CA PRO A 86 19.21 19.98 -23.35
C PRO A 86 20.61 20.09 -22.74
N GLU A 87 21.56 19.38 -23.36
CA GLU A 87 23.00 19.59 -23.18
C GLU A 87 23.61 19.11 -21.85
N GLN A 88 23.83 17.80 -21.74
CA GLN A 88 24.85 17.26 -20.84
C GLN A 88 25.67 16.24 -21.63
N ALA A 89 26.90 16.62 -22.01
CA ALA A 89 27.94 15.64 -22.24
C ALA A 89 28.15 14.94 -20.90
N ILE A 90 27.70 13.69 -20.78
CA ILE A 90 27.63 13.02 -19.49
C ILE A 90 29.00 12.42 -19.21
N ASP A 91 29.81 13.12 -18.39
CA ASP A 91 30.92 12.47 -17.71
C ASP A 91 30.36 11.45 -16.70
N ALA A 92 31.11 10.40 -16.35
CA ALA A 92 30.60 9.34 -15.46
C ALA A 92 30.09 9.86 -14.09
N ALA A 93 30.65 10.98 -13.59
CA ALA A 93 30.18 11.66 -12.38
C ALA A 93 28.81 12.35 -12.57
N ASP A 94 28.57 12.92 -13.76
CA ASP A 94 27.30 13.52 -14.13
C ASP A 94 26.21 12.45 -14.34
N GLU A 95 26.58 11.24 -14.79
CA GLU A 95 25.66 10.12 -14.93
C GLU A 95 25.09 9.67 -13.58
N ALA A 96 25.95 9.51 -12.58
CA ALA A 96 25.53 9.11 -11.23
C ALA A 96 24.63 10.17 -10.58
N LYS A 97 24.95 11.45 -10.77
CA LYS A 97 24.13 12.57 -10.28
C LYS A 97 22.77 12.61 -10.98
N LEU A 98 22.76 12.48 -12.31
CA LEU A 98 21.54 12.44 -13.11
C LEU A 98 20.64 11.25 -12.71
N ASN A 99 21.22 10.08 -12.48
CA ASN A 99 20.52 8.91 -11.94
C ASN A 99 19.81 9.22 -10.61
N LEU A 100 20.52 9.85 -9.66
CA LEU A 100 19.95 10.23 -8.38
C LEU A 100 18.81 11.25 -8.54
N ASP A 101 18.98 12.23 -9.42
CA ASP A 101 17.95 13.24 -9.67
C ASP A 101 16.70 12.65 -10.35
N ILE A 102 16.87 11.72 -11.29
CA ILE A 102 15.76 10.96 -11.89
C ILE A 102 15.05 10.15 -10.81
N ARG A 103 15.80 9.45 -9.95
CA ARG A 103 15.24 8.67 -8.84
C ARG A 103 14.39 9.53 -7.91
N ARG A 104 14.93 10.67 -7.46
CA ARG A 104 14.23 11.64 -6.61
C ARG A 104 12.96 12.16 -7.26
N LYS A 105 13.04 12.58 -8.53
CA LYS A 105 11.88 13.08 -9.30
C LYS A 105 10.78 12.01 -9.41
N ARG A 106 11.16 10.75 -9.69
CA ARG A 106 10.22 9.62 -9.76
C ARG A 106 9.53 9.37 -8.42
N LEU A 107 10.27 9.37 -7.31
CA LEU A 107 9.73 9.16 -5.97
C LEU A 107 8.74 10.26 -5.57
N ILE A 108 9.04 11.51 -5.88
CA ILE A 108 8.14 12.65 -5.66
C ILE A 108 6.87 12.49 -6.53
N TYR A 109 7.01 12.11 -7.80
CA TYR A 109 5.87 11.90 -8.69
C TYR A 109 4.96 10.76 -8.21
N ARG A 110 5.54 9.59 -7.89
CA ARG A 110 4.82 8.44 -7.32
C ARG A 110 4.08 8.78 -6.04
N SER A 111 4.65 9.65 -5.22
CA SER A 111 4.04 10.10 -3.95
C SER A 111 2.81 11.00 -4.16
N LYS A 112 2.66 11.63 -5.33
CA LYS A 112 1.57 12.55 -5.67
C LYS A 112 0.45 11.91 -6.50
N GLN A 113 0.63 10.69 -6.99
CA GLN A 113 -0.21 10.08 -8.03
C GLN A 113 -0.75 8.71 -7.60
N ARG A 114 -1.40 8.63 -6.44
CA ARG A 114 -1.99 7.39 -5.92
C ARG A 114 -3.51 7.31 -6.03
N GLY A 115 -4.18 8.46 -6.23
CA GLY A 115 -5.62 8.55 -6.42
C GLY A 115 -6.41 8.82 -5.14
N TRP A 116 -5.75 8.84 -3.98
CA TRP A 116 -6.33 9.24 -2.70
C TRP A 116 -5.77 10.60 -2.32
N LEU A 117 -6.59 11.65 -2.49
CA LEU A 117 -6.14 13.04 -2.32
C LEU A 117 -5.50 13.31 -0.96
N GLU A 118 -5.99 12.69 0.11
CA GLU A 118 -5.43 12.84 1.47
C GLU A 118 -3.99 12.33 1.55
N VAL A 119 -3.73 11.14 1.03
CA VAL A 119 -2.40 10.53 1.02
C VAL A 119 -1.49 11.27 0.05
N ASP A 120 -2.01 11.64 -1.12
CA ASP A 120 -1.27 12.37 -2.15
C ASP A 120 -0.79 13.74 -1.65
N LEU A 121 -1.65 14.48 -0.94
CA LEU A 121 -1.26 15.77 -0.35
C LEU A 121 -0.24 15.59 0.77
N LEU A 122 -0.49 14.66 1.69
CA LEU A 122 0.38 14.46 2.85
C LEU A 122 1.76 13.93 2.46
N LEU A 123 1.81 12.86 1.67
CA LEU A 123 3.05 12.24 1.23
C LEU A 123 3.73 13.08 0.15
N GLY A 124 2.97 13.69 -0.76
CA GLY A 124 3.50 14.53 -1.82
C GLY A 124 4.16 15.81 -1.33
N THR A 125 3.61 16.46 -0.30
CA THR A 125 4.27 17.63 0.35
C THR A 125 5.52 17.22 1.09
N TYR A 126 5.45 16.17 1.92
CA TYR A 126 6.61 15.63 2.62
C TYR A 126 7.74 15.27 1.65
N ALA A 127 7.40 14.57 0.56
CA ALA A 127 8.36 14.14 -0.44
C ALA A 127 9.03 15.34 -1.13
N SER A 128 8.26 16.37 -1.52
CA SER A 128 8.81 17.57 -2.14
C SER A 128 9.79 18.34 -1.25
N GLU A 129 9.59 18.33 0.07
CA GLU A 129 10.46 19.03 1.01
C GLU A 129 11.71 18.24 1.41
N HIS A 130 11.60 16.91 1.54
CA HIS A 130 12.63 16.09 2.18
C HIS A 130 13.41 15.17 1.23
N VAL A 131 12.85 14.77 0.08
CA VAL A 131 13.51 13.78 -0.81
C VAL A 131 14.85 14.29 -1.39
N HIS A 132 15.00 15.60 -1.51
CA HIS A 132 16.25 16.21 -1.97
C HIS A 132 17.39 16.11 -0.94
N THR A 133 17.07 16.02 0.35
CA THR A 133 18.06 15.96 1.43
C THR A 133 18.39 14.54 1.86
N PHE A 134 17.63 13.54 1.41
CA PHE A 134 17.84 12.14 1.78
C PHE A 134 19.17 11.57 1.30
N ALA A 135 19.80 10.81 2.20
CA ALA A 135 20.92 9.93 1.91
C ALA A 135 20.47 8.69 1.11
N HIS A 136 21.43 7.92 0.59
CA HIS A 136 21.14 6.76 -0.25
C HIS A 136 20.27 5.71 0.45
N ASP A 137 20.56 5.41 1.72
CA ASP A 137 19.80 4.41 2.50
C ASP A 137 18.39 4.88 2.82
N GLU A 138 18.21 6.17 3.06
CA GLU A 138 16.90 6.79 3.29
C GLU A 138 16.05 6.78 2.01
N LEU A 139 16.67 7.01 0.86
CA LEU A 139 16.01 6.85 -0.44
C LEU A 139 15.56 5.40 -0.67
N ASN A 140 16.38 4.41 -0.29
CA ASN A 140 16.01 2.99 -0.37
C ASN A 140 14.79 2.68 0.52
N GLN A 141 14.78 3.18 1.75
CA GLN A 141 13.64 3.01 2.67
C GLN A 141 12.37 3.70 2.14
N PHE A 142 12.51 4.93 1.66
CA PHE A 142 11.39 5.68 1.11
C PHE A 142 10.83 5.02 -0.16
N GLU A 143 11.68 4.48 -1.02
CA GLU A 143 11.26 3.74 -2.21
C GLU A 143 10.49 2.46 -1.83
N ALA A 144 11.00 1.68 -0.87
CA ALA A 144 10.28 0.52 -0.36
C ALA A 144 8.89 0.90 0.19
N PHE A 145 8.80 2.01 0.93
CA PHE A 145 7.54 2.52 1.46
C PHE A 145 6.58 2.99 0.36
N VAL A 146 7.11 3.69 -0.65
CA VAL A 146 6.32 4.20 -1.77
C VAL A 146 5.77 3.07 -2.64
N ASN A 147 6.40 1.90 -2.67
CA ASN A 147 5.94 0.75 -3.44
C ASN A 147 4.84 -0.07 -2.74
N LEU A 148 4.49 0.26 -1.50
CA LEU A 148 3.32 -0.34 -0.82
C LEU A 148 2.01 0.18 -1.43
N GLU A 149 0.94 -0.60 -1.21
CA GLU A 149 -0.41 -0.19 -1.57
C GLU A 149 -0.86 1.05 -0.78
N THR A 150 -1.67 1.89 -1.42
CA THR A 150 -2.15 3.16 -0.83
C THR A 150 -2.87 2.94 0.51
N ILE A 151 -3.62 1.84 0.62
CA ILE A 151 -4.33 1.48 1.85
C ILE A 151 -3.35 1.14 3.00
N ASP A 152 -2.27 0.42 2.71
CA ASP A 152 -1.27 0.03 3.70
C ASP A 152 -0.47 1.25 4.15
N ILE A 153 -0.06 2.10 3.21
CA ILE A 153 0.59 3.40 3.49
C ILE A 153 -0.28 4.23 4.43
N TYR A 154 -1.56 4.40 4.10
CA TYR A 154 -2.49 5.17 4.92
C TYR A 154 -2.65 4.57 6.33
N ASN A 155 -2.77 3.25 6.44
CA ASN A 155 -2.89 2.56 7.72
C ASN A 155 -1.62 2.69 8.57
N ILE A 156 -0.44 2.64 7.95
CA ILE A 156 0.85 2.84 8.65
C ILE A 156 0.99 4.29 9.12
N ILE A 157 0.65 5.27 8.27
CA ILE A 157 0.72 6.70 8.63
C ILE A 157 -0.25 7.03 9.77
N THR A 158 -1.44 6.43 9.76
CA THR A 158 -2.48 6.64 10.79
C THR A 158 -2.29 5.76 12.04
N LEU A 159 -1.19 5.00 12.12
CA LEU A 159 -0.86 4.10 13.24
C LEU A 159 -1.90 2.99 13.47
N ARG A 160 -2.67 2.64 12.43
CA ARG A 160 -3.58 1.48 12.45
C ARG A 160 -2.84 0.17 12.21
N LEU A 161 -1.75 0.23 11.44
CA LEU A 161 -0.83 -0.88 11.22
C LEU A 161 0.56 -0.49 11.68
N ASP A 162 1.25 -1.45 12.29
CA ASP A 162 2.66 -1.29 12.65
C ASP A 162 3.54 -1.30 11.41
N ILE A 163 4.68 -0.61 11.50
CA ILE A 163 5.70 -0.63 10.44
C ILE A 163 6.24 -2.07 10.32
N PRO A 164 6.28 -2.65 9.11
CA PRO A 164 6.87 -3.97 8.89
C PRO A 164 8.33 -4.05 9.36
N GLU A 165 8.72 -5.20 9.92
CA GLU A 165 10.07 -5.37 10.51
C GLU A 165 11.21 -5.10 9.52
N HIS A 166 11.03 -5.46 8.25
CA HIS A 166 12.03 -5.23 7.19
C HIS A 166 12.25 -3.75 6.84
N MET A 167 11.37 -2.85 7.30
CA MET A 167 11.47 -1.40 7.07
C MET A 167 11.89 -0.63 8.32
N LYS A 168 11.93 -1.30 9.48
CA LYS A 168 12.37 -0.71 10.74
C LYS A 168 13.89 -0.67 10.75
N THR A 169 14.46 0.49 11.00
CA THR A 169 15.89 0.64 11.26
C THR A 169 16.19 0.43 12.74
N PRO A 170 17.20 -0.38 13.11
CA PRO A 170 17.52 -0.66 14.52
C PRO A 170 18.13 0.54 15.28
N THR A 171 18.69 1.52 14.57
CA THR A 171 19.69 2.45 15.15
C THR A 171 19.30 3.93 15.06
N GLN A 172 18.31 4.31 14.23
CA GLN A 172 17.88 5.71 14.02
C GLN A 172 16.39 5.78 13.65
N ASP A 173 15.78 6.97 13.86
CA ASP A 173 14.43 7.32 13.40
C ASP A 173 14.28 6.96 11.91
N SER A 174 13.45 5.96 11.63
CA SER A 174 13.18 5.54 10.25
C SER A 174 12.53 6.68 9.46
N VAL A 175 12.74 6.74 8.14
CA VAL A 175 12.03 7.69 7.26
C VAL A 175 10.51 7.65 7.52
N ILE A 176 9.97 6.46 7.77
CA ILE A 176 8.53 6.23 7.98
C ILE A 176 8.06 6.84 9.30
N GLU A 177 8.86 6.73 10.36
CA GLU A 177 8.57 7.33 11.66
C GLU A 177 8.59 8.86 11.56
N ARG A 178 9.50 9.43 10.76
CA ARG A 178 9.51 10.87 10.46
C ARG A 178 8.25 11.30 9.70
N ILE A 179 7.76 10.49 8.76
CA ILE A 179 6.49 10.73 8.07
C ILE A 179 5.30 10.67 9.05
N GLN A 180 5.28 9.70 9.97
CA GLN A 180 4.24 9.62 11.00
C GLN A 180 4.27 10.85 11.93
N LYS A 181 5.46 11.29 12.35
CA LYS A 181 5.65 12.51 13.13
C LYS A 181 5.18 13.75 12.36
N TRP A 182 5.51 13.83 11.07
CA TRP A 182 5.06 14.88 10.17
C TRP A 182 3.53 14.91 10.06
N ALA A 183 2.90 13.77 9.81
CA ALA A 183 1.44 13.64 9.74
C ALA A 183 0.75 14.09 11.02
N ARG A 184 1.30 13.71 12.19
CA ARG A 184 0.79 14.14 13.49
C ARG A 184 0.91 15.66 13.69
N GLY A 185 1.96 16.27 13.14
CA GLY A 185 2.17 17.72 13.17
C GLY A 185 1.11 18.53 12.40
N SER A 186 0.26 17.89 11.59
CA SER A 186 -0.75 18.55 10.74
C SER A 186 -0.20 19.76 9.95
N PRO A 187 0.84 19.55 9.12
CA PRO A 187 1.58 20.61 8.41
C PRO A 187 0.72 21.36 7.40
N LEU A 188 -0.31 20.70 6.87
CA LEU A 188 -1.29 21.29 5.96
C LEU A 188 -2.30 22.22 6.67
N GLY A 189 -2.24 22.29 8.00
CA GLY A 189 -3.18 23.05 8.83
C GLY A 189 -4.56 22.41 8.91
N LYS A 190 -5.49 23.11 9.55
CA LYS A 190 -6.91 22.73 9.53
C LYS A 190 -7.54 23.23 8.24
N ALA A 191 -8.37 22.41 7.60
CA ALA A 191 -9.17 22.83 6.46
C ALA A 191 -10.12 23.95 6.91
N ASP A 192 -9.82 25.17 6.47
CA ASP A 192 -10.63 26.36 6.72
C ASP A 192 -11.41 26.72 5.44
N PRO A 193 -12.75 26.61 5.45
CA PRO A 193 -13.59 26.93 4.30
C PRO A 193 -13.35 28.35 3.75
N GLU A 194 -13.03 29.32 4.61
CA GLU A 194 -12.81 30.70 4.20
C GLU A 194 -11.50 30.87 3.44
N LYS A 195 -10.41 30.26 3.95
CA LYS A 195 -9.13 30.21 3.22
C LYS A 195 -9.27 29.54 1.86
N TYR A 196 -9.99 28.43 1.79
CA TYR A 196 -10.22 27.74 0.52
C TYR A 196 -11.00 28.62 -0.48
N ARG A 197 -12.06 29.30 -0.02
CA ARG A 197 -12.82 30.25 -0.83
C ARG A 197 -11.93 31.40 -1.31
N ALA A 198 -11.10 31.98 -0.44
CA ALA A 198 -10.18 33.07 -0.79
C ALA A 198 -9.16 32.64 -1.87
N VAL A 199 -8.55 31.45 -1.73
CA VAL A 199 -7.63 30.90 -2.73
C VAL A 199 -8.34 30.72 -4.07
N LYS A 200 -9.55 30.13 -4.08
CA LYS A 200 -10.31 29.93 -5.32
C LYS A 200 -10.75 31.24 -6.00
N SER A 201 -11.21 32.22 -5.25
CA SER A 201 -11.53 33.56 -5.80
C SER A 201 -10.28 34.24 -6.35
N SER A 202 -9.14 34.14 -5.66
CA SER A 202 -7.88 34.71 -6.15
C SER A 202 -7.38 34.04 -7.43
N ALA A 203 -7.60 32.73 -7.57
CA ALA A 203 -7.30 31.95 -8.77
C ALA A 203 -8.35 32.08 -9.87
N LYS A 204 -9.41 32.89 -9.69
CA LYS A 204 -10.55 33.06 -10.62
C LYS A 204 -11.22 31.74 -11.01
N LEU A 205 -11.32 30.80 -10.07
CA LEU A 205 -12.01 29.51 -10.28
C LEU A 205 -13.49 29.57 -9.92
N ILE A 206 -13.93 30.65 -9.24
CA ILE A 206 -15.31 30.97 -8.89
C ILE A 206 -15.44 32.50 -8.85
#